data_AF-K5CER3-F1
#
_entry.id   AF-K5CER3-F1
#
_cell.length_a   1.000
_cell.length_b   1.000
_cell.length_c   1.000
_cell.angle_alpha   90.00
_cell.angle_beta   90.00
_cell.angle_gamma   90.00
#
_symmetry.space_group_name_H-M   'P 1'
#
loop_
_entity.id
_entity.type
_entity.pdbx_description
1 polymer ?
#
loop_
_entity_poly.entity_id
_entity_poly.type
_entity_poly.pdbx_seq_one_letter_code
_entity_poly.pdbx_strand_id
1 'polypeptide(L)'
;MSWFRKKSKSEEDTVQDANVEVVSETVEEKKLPEGKKITVEELFSSPYVCSQNFLTLFQSVPEVFFPIDYIASRISSANFQFKKVKDDSVIWANKSLNQILLRPNCLMTWKQNVYQHFVYKLCLGNSFTRAAMSDSFTNVEKWRYCSNYWELPADAMEVLPVLGSNIPLFGIADQEDIIRGYRLNYGALSTMNIPAYQVWHDRDGCVSYYSGFGFMKSQSRLMSQMKPISNLIAVYEARNVIYVKRGGLGFLINMKQDESGPIAMTDNEKKEILQQHFGKFGVGKDQLPYGLSDIPLSFVRTNLTIAELQPFEETLADAISISGAYGIPAVLVPRKDQSTFSNQSTAEKSVYSSVIIPFAKQFCREFTQFLGLESSGYYLDCDFSDVDCLQEGLKEAEEVKTNINSRCKDQFLSGLITYNDWRAQIGESKFEEPMFDKTLFEMSDQEREIVKQIFSLNTKSEVENGRENQKPSVQDKGK
;
A
#
# COMPACT_ATOMS: atom_id res chain seq x y z
N MET A 1 8.97 -8.23 62.17
CA MET A 1 7.66 -8.76 62.60
C MET A 1 7.34 -9.92 61.66
N SER A 2 7.33 -11.18 62.09
CA SER A 2 6.22 -11.89 62.80
C SER A 2 4.96 -11.92 61.92
N TRP A 3 4.33 -13.02 61.47
CA TRP A 3 4.48 -14.50 61.58
C TRP A 3 3.86 -15.14 60.27
N PHE A 4 3.69 -16.46 60.00
CA PHE A 4 3.79 -17.71 60.78
C PHE A 4 4.17 -18.94 59.89
N ARG A 5 4.96 -19.85 60.45
CA ARG A 5 5.12 -21.30 60.19
C ARG A 5 3.75 -22.05 60.28
N LYS A 6 3.38 -23.08 59.49
CA LYS A 6 3.81 -24.50 59.35
C LYS A 6 2.84 -25.17 58.32
N LYS A 7 3.04 -26.35 57.71
CA LYS A 7 3.97 -27.49 57.89
C LYS A 7 4.05 -28.29 56.56
N SER A 8 5.18 -28.91 56.28
CA SER A 8 5.35 -29.90 55.20
C SER A 8 5.03 -31.33 55.65
N LYS A 9 4.77 -32.22 54.69
CA LYS A 9 5.19 -33.64 54.74
C LYS A 9 5.22 -34.27 53.33
N SER A 10 6.26 -35.05 53.09
CA SER A 10 6.39 -36.13 52.09
C SER A 10 5.50 -37.34 52.52
N GLU A 11 5.34 -38.44 51.79
CA GLU A 11 6.14 -39.12 50.74
C GLU A 11 5.23 -40.10 49.95
N GLU A 12 5.74 -40.63 48.83
CA GLU A 12 5.47 -41.95 48.22
C GLU A 12 4.12 -42.31 47.55
N ASP A 13 4.27 -42.99 46.41
CA ASP A 13 3.23 -43.49 45.51
C ASP A 13 2.44 -44.67 46.09
N THR A 14 1.15 -44.73 45.74
CA THR A 14 0.42 -46.01 45.64
C THR A 14 -0.51 -45.98 44.43
N VAL A 15 -0.29 -46.91 43.50
CA VAL A 15 -1.15 -47.13 42.34
C VAL A 15 -2.50 -47.66 42.83
N GLN A 16 -3.60 -47.05 42.40
CA GLN A 16 -4.94 -47.62 42.51
C GLN A 16 -5.63 -47.56 41.15
N ASP A 17 -6.06 -48.73 40.68
CA ASP A 17 -6.79 -48.89 39.42
C ASP A 17 -8.13 -48.14 39.46
N ALA A 18 -8.27 -47.15 38.59
CA ALA A 18 -9.55 -46.51 38.32
C ALA A 18 -10.14 -47.11 37.03
N ASN A 19 -11.16 -47.97 37.18
CA ASN A 19 -11.93 -48.50 36.06
C ASN A 19 -12.49 -47.35 35.21
N VAL A 20 -12.05 -47.26 33.96
CA VAL A 20 -12.70 -46.40 32.96
C VAL A 20 -13.90 -47.17 32.41
N GLU A 21 -15.08 -46.91 32.97
CA GLU A 21 -16.33 -47.33 32.33
C GLU A 21 -16.43 -46.64 30.96
N VAL A 22 -16.28 -47.42 29.90
CA VAL A 22 -16.55 -46.98 28.54
C VAL A 22 -18.07 -46.87 28.39
N VAL A 23 -18.60 -45.68 28.71
CA VAL A 23 -19.99 -45.34 28.39
C VAL A 23 -20.13 -45.39 26.88
N SER A 24 -20.76 -46.46 26.39
CA SER A 24 -21.16 -46.59 25.00
C SER A 24 -22.30 -45.62 24.71
N GLU A 25 -21.95 -44.41 24.26
CA GLU A 25 -22.93 -43.52 23.64
C GLU A 25 -23.49 -44.21 22.39
N THR A 26 -24.66 -44.80 22.55
CA THR A 26 -25.50 -45.25 21.45
C THR A 26 -25.76 -44.06 20.56
N VAL A 27 -25.22 -44.09 19.34
CA VAL A 27 -25.48 -43.07 18.32
C VAL A 27 -26.97 -43.16 17.95
N GLU A 28 -27.79 -42.33 18.60
CA GLU A 28 -29.14 -42.07 18.13
C GLU A 28 -29.03 -41.48 16.71
N GLU A 29 -29.71 -42.11 15.76
CA GLU A 29 -29.89 -41.55 14.43
C GLU A 29 -30.55 -40.17 14.60
N LYS A 30 -29.80 -39.10 14.31
CA LYS A 30 -30.34 -37.73 14.28
C LYS A 30 -31.47 -37.69 13.27
N LYS A 31 -32.71 -37.80 13.76
CA LYS A 31 -33.91 -37.56 12.95
C LYS A 31 -33.74 -36.21 12.27
N LEU A 32 -34.00 -36.18 10.96
CA LEU A 32 -34.09 -34.95 10.20
C LEU A 32 -35.06 -34.00 10.93
N PRO A 33 -34.70 -32.72 11.12
CA PRO A 33 -35.59 -31.77 11.80
C PRO A 33 -36.83 -31.54 10.95
N GLU A 34 -37.91 -32.26 11.26
CA GLU A 34 -39.23 -32.05 10.67
C GLU A 34 -39.63 -30.59 10.86
N GLY A 35 -39.93 -29.91 9.75
CA GLY A 35 -40.41 -28.52 9.78
C GLY A 35 -39.34 -27.43 9.66
N LYS A 36 -38.06 -27.74 9.38
CA LYS A 36 -37.12 -26.68 8.96
C LYS A 36 -37.49 -26.16 7.56
N LYS A 37 -38.32 -25.12 7.52
CA LYS A 37 -38.58 -24.31 6.30
C LYS A 37 -37.27 -23.63 5.91
N ILE A 38 -36.51 -24.26 5.04
CA ILE A 38 -35.41 -23.60 4.33
C ILE A 38 -36.05 -22.49 3.48
N THR A 39 -35.80 -21.23 3.83
CA THR A 39 -36.26 -20.13 2.97
C THR A 39 -35.38 -20.09 1.72
N VAL A 40 -35.92 -19.54 0.62
CA VAL A 40 -35.15 -19.40 -0.63
C VAL A 40 -33.88 -18.57 -0.39
N GLU A 41 -33.93 -17.63 0.55
CA GLU A 41 -32.79 -16.81 1.00
C GLU A 41 -31.69 -17.62 1.72
N GLU A 42 -32.02 -18.73 2.38
CA GLU A 42 -31.02 -19.64 2.99
C GLU A 42 -30.31 -20.54 1.96
N LEU A 43 -30.87 -20.68 0.74
CA LEU A 43 -30.26 -21.43 -0.36
C LEU A 43 -29.25 -20.59 -1.16
N PHE A 44 -29.24 -19.27 -0.99
CA PHE A 44 -28.34 -18.36 -1.68
C PHE A 44 -27.41 -17.65 -0.68
N SER A 45 -26.10 -17.69 -0.92
CA SER A 45 -25.16 -16.89 -0.14
C SER A 45 -25.46 -15.40 -0.33
N SER A 46 -25.91 -14.73 0.73
CA SER A 46 -25.92 -13.27 0.76
C SER A 46 -24.48 -12.78 0.63
N PRO A 47 -24.14 -11.92 -0.36
CA PRO A 47 -22.76 -11.49 -0.58
C PRO A 47 -22.24 -10.76 0.66
N TYR A 48 -21.03 -11.09 1.10
CA TYR A 48 -20.39 -10.46 2.23
C TYR A 48 -20.16 -8.97 1.94
N VAL A 49 -20.99 -8.09 2.49
CA VAL A 49 -20.74 -6.66 2.41
C VAL A 49 -19.57 -6.34 3.34
N CYS A 50 -18.42 -6.07 2.74
CA CYS A 50 -17.26 -5.52 3.46
C CYS A 50 -17.72 -4.32 4.29
N SER A 51 -17.60 -4.42 5.61
CA SER A 51 -17.82 -3.27 6.48
C SER A 51 -16.78 -2.17 6.18
N GLN A 52 -17.07 -0.92 6.56
CA GLN A 52 -16.18 0.24 6.33
C GLN A 52 -14.83 0.16 7.08
N ASN A 53 -14.51 -0.96 7.72
CA ASN A 53 -13.26 -1.21 8.43
C ASN A 53 -12.11 -1.54 7.46
N PHE A 54 -11.75 -0.56 6.63
CA PHE A 54 -10.68 -0.68 5.65
C PHE A 54 -9.31 -0.94 6.30
N LEU A 55 -9.08 -0.46 7.53
CA LEU A 55 -7.81 -0.69 8.23
C LEU A 55 -7.59 -2.16 8.59
N THR A 56 -8.64 -2.89 9.00
CA THR A 56 -8.56 -4.35 9.16
C THR A 56 -8.39 -5.06 7.82
N LEU A 57 -9.00 -4.58 6.73
CA LEU A 57 -8.79 -5.14 5.39
C LEU A 57 -7.34 -4.96 4.91
N PHE A 58 -6.72 -3.80 5.16
CA PHE A 58 -5.29 -3.57 4.93
C PHE A 58 -4.38 -4.53 5.73
N GLN A 59 -4.81 -4.97 6.90
CA GLN A 59 -4.06 -5.91 7.74
C GLN A 59 -4.26 -7.39 7.36
N SER A 60 -5.33 -7.74 6.63
CA SER A 60 -5.73 -9.14 6.40
C SER A 60 -5.86 -9.57 4.93
N VAL A 61 -6.03 -8.63 3.99
CA VAL A 61 -6.21 -8.90 2.56
C VAL A 61 -4.98 -8.42 1.79
N PRO A 62 -4.13 -9.32 1.23
CA PRO A 62 -2.90 -8.95 0.53
C PRO A 62 -3.12 -7.97 -0.64
N GLU A 63 -4.23 -8.10 -1.34
CA GLU A 63 -4.58 -7.24 -2.49
C GLU A 63 -4.94 -5.80 -2.07
N VAL A 64 -5.36 -5.60 -0.82
CA VAL A 64 -5.59 -4.27 -0.22
C VAL A 64 -4.30 -3.73 0.40
N PHE A 65 -3.50 -4.60 1.03
CA PHE A 65 -2.19 -4.26 1.58
C PHE A 65 -1.24 -3.75 0.50
N PHE A 66 -1.06 -4.53 -0.57
CA PHE A 66 -0.04 -4.32 -1.60
C PHE A 66 0.01 -2.90 -2.17
N PRO A 67 -1.07 -2.32 -2.73
CA PRO A 67 -0.97 -1.02 -3.39
C PRO A 67 -0.76 0.13 -2.40
N ILE A 68 -1.30 0.02 -1.19
CA ILE A 68 -1.14 1.02 -0.12
C ILE A 68 0.30 0.99 0.41
N ASP A 69 0.82 -0.19 0.72
CA ASP A 69 2.19 -0.38 1.18
C ASP A 69 3.21 0.00 0.08
N TYR A 70 2.94 -0.35 -1.19
CA TYR A 70 3.79 -0.02 -2.33
C TYR A 70 4.09 1.48 -2.40
N ILE A 71 3.07 2.32 -2.19
CA ILE A 71 3.19 3.79 -2.19
C ILE A 71 3.79 4.28 -0.86
N ALA A 72 3.22 3.89 0.28
CA ALA A 72 3.61 4.40 1.59
C ALA A 72 5.06 4.05 1.97
N SER A 73 5.52 2.83 1.63
CA SER A 73 6.90 2.39 1.85
C SER A 73 7.90 3.19 1.01
N ARG A 74 7.57 3.51 -0.26
CA ARG A 74 8.43 4.30 -1.15
C ARG A 74 8.51 5.76 -0.72
N ILE A 75 7.38 6.40 -0.40
CA ILE A 75 7.40 7.80 0.09
C ILE A 75 8.13 7.89 1.43
N SER A 76 7.86 7.00 2.38
CA SER A 76 8.54 7.02 3.69
C SER A 76 10.03 6.65 3.63
N SER A 77 10.50 6.08 2.52
CA SER A 77 11.92 5.81 2.26
C SER A 77 12.64 6.97 1.58
N ALA A 78 11.93 8.00 1.11
CA ALA A 78 12.53 9.16 0.44
C ALA A 78 13.52 9.91 1.36
N ASN A 79 14.49 10.57 0.74
CA ASN A 79 15.50 11.34 1.45
C ASN A 79 14.94 12.74 1.82
N PHE A 80 14.30 12.83 2.98
CA PHE A 80 13.72 14.08 3.48
C PHE A 80 14.79 15.03 4.04
N GLN A 81 14.73 16.30 3.64
CA GLN A 81 15.71 17.33 4.00
C GLN A 81 15.04 18.68 4.19
N PHE A 82 15.47 19.45 5.19
CA PHE A 82 15.10 20.86 5.30
C PHE A 82 16.05 21.72 4.48
N LYS A 83 15.48 22.62 3.65
CA LYS A 83 16.19 23.53 2.76
C LYS A 83 15.78 24.98 3.03
N LYS A 84 16.61 25.94 2.60
CA LYS A 84 16.25 27.36 2.64
C LYS A 84 15.54 27.79 1.35
N VAL A 85 14.49 28.59 1.47
CA VAL A 85 13.72 29.14 0.33
C VAL A 85 14.55 30.08 -0.55
N LYS A 86 15.65 30.64 -0.04
CA LYS A 86 16.48 31.63 -0.76
C LYS A 86 17.39 31.00 -1.83
N ASP A 87 17.93 29.82 -1.56
CA ASP A 87 19.09 29.26 -2.27
C ASP A 87 19.08 27.71 -2.33
N ASP A 88 17.96 27.08 -1.96
CA ASP A 88 17.74 25.64 -1.82
C ASP A 88 18.80 24.86 -1.01
N SER A 89 19.63 25.58 -0.24
CA SER A 89 20.72 24.97 0.53
C SER A 89 20.19 24.17 1.73
N VAL A 90 20.74 22.97 1.90
CA VAL A 90 20.36 22.02 2.97
C VAL A 90 20.80 22.53 4.35
N ILE A 91 19.90 22.44 5.33
CA ILE A 91 20.08 22.98 6.68
C ILE A 91 20.68 21.91 7.60
N TRP A 92 22.00 21.86 7.68
CA TRP A 92 22.70 20.88 8.52
C TRP A 92 22.79 21.27 10.01
N ALA A 93 22.89 22.57 10.31
CA ALA A 93 23.25 23.06 11.65
C ALA A 93 22.07 23.27 12.63
N ASN A 94 20.82 23.00 12.22
CA ASN A 94 19.64 23.25 13.06
C ASN A 94 19.20 21.98 13.81
N LYS A 95 19.61 21.87 15.08
CA LYS A 95 19.29 20.71 15.93
C LYS A 95 17.78 20.46 16.07
N SER A 96 16.96 21.52 16.17
CA SER A 96 15.51 21.37 16.35
C SER A 96 14.83 20.80 15.11
N LEU A 97 15.20 21.29 13.92
CA LEU A 97 14.71 20.75 12.66
C LEU A 97 15.20 19.32 12.44
N ASN A 98 16.50 19.06 12.61
CA ASN A 98 17.06 17.71 12.44
C ASN A 98 16.40 16.68 13.40
N GLN A 99 15.98 17.10 14.60
CA GLN A 99 15.26 16.23 15.52
C GLN A 99 13.93 15.73 14.95
N ILE A 100 13.21 16.54 14.15
CA ILE A 100 11.95 16.15 13.50
C ILE A 100 12.20 15.00 12.51
N LEU A 101 13.24 15.10 11.68
CA LEU A 101 13.60 14.10 10.67
C LEU A 101 14.28 12.85 11.24
N LEU A 102 14.83 12.92 12.46
CA LEU A 102 15.37 11.76 13.16
C LEU A 102 14.29 11.00 13.93
N ARG A 103 13.60 11.70 14.84
CA ARG A 103 12.65 11.11 15.78
C ARG A 103 11.60 12.16 16.15
N PRO A 104 10.49 12.26 15.38
CA PRO A 104 9.47 13.29 15.57
C PRO A 104 8.71 13.15 16.90
N ASN A 105 8.73 11.98 17.54
CA ASN A 105 8.17 11.75 18.87
C ASN A 105 8.98 10.68 19.63
N CYS A 106 8.59 10.35 20.87
CA CYS A 106 9.35 9.40 21.69
C CYS A 106 9.29 7.94 21.21
N LEU A 107 8.31 7.52 20.39
CA LEU A 107 8.14 6.12 19.98
C LEU A 107 8.62 5.83 18.55
N MET A 108 8.44 6.76 17.61
CA MET A 108 8.58 6.53 16.17
C MET A 108 9.73 7.31 15.55
N THR A 109 10.37 6.73 14.54
CA THR A 109 11.24 7.47 13.61
C THR A 109 10.41 8.28 12.61
N TRP A 110 11.04 9.23 11.91
CA TRP A 110 10.40 9.99 10.84
C TRP A 110 9.79 9.08 9.77
N LYS A 111 10.56 8.10 9.28
CA LYS A 111 10.11 7.08 8.32
C LYS A 111 8.83 6.36 8.78
N GLN A 112 8.77 5.92 10.04
CA GLN A 112 7.58 5.24 10.57
C GLN A 112 6.37 6.18 10.64
N ASN A 113 6.57 7.45 10.98
CA ASN A 113 5.52 8.46 11.08
C ASN A 113 4.95 8.78 9.68
N VAL A 114 5.81 9.05 8.69
CA VAL A 114 5.43 9.25 7.29
C VAL A 114 4.72 8.01 6.71
N TYR A 115 5.21 6.80 7.00
CA TYR A 115 4.55 5.56 6.56
C TYR A 115 3.12 5.47 7.11
N GLN A 116 2.94 5.69 8.41
CA GLN A 116 1.62 5.64 9.06
C GLN A 116 0.66 6.71 8.50
N HIS A 117 1.16 7.92 8.26
CA HIS A 117 0.41 9.02 7.64
C HIS A 117 -0.16 8.60 6.28
N PHE A 118 0.69 8.09 5.37
CA PHE A 118 0.23 7.66 4.05
C PHE A 118 -0.67 6.41 4.10
N VAL A 119 -0.42 5.45 5.01
CA VAL A 119 -1.33 4.32 5.22
C VAL A 119 -2.72 4.81 5.63
N TYR A 120 -2.84 5.72 6.61
CA TYR A 120 -4.14 6.26 7.00
C TYR A 120 -4.81 7.06 5.88
N LYS A 121 -4.06 7.95 5.20
CA LYS A 121 -4.57 8.73 4.07
C LYS A 121 -5.13 7.83 2.97
N LEU A 122 -4.37 6.83 2.52
CA LEU A 122 -4.73 5.95 1.40
C LEU A 122 -5.78 4.90 1.77
N CYS A 123 -5.84 4.46 3.04
CA CYS A 123 -6.76 3.42 3.51
C CYS A 123 -8.10 3.99 4.00
N LEU A 124 -8.09 5.15 4.67
CA LEU A 124 -9.26 5.76 5.32
C LEU A 124 -9.66 7.11 4.70
N GLY A 125 -8.95 7.56 3.65
CA GLY A 125 -9.13 8.86 3.01
C GLY A 125 -8.59 10.05 3.83
N ASN A 126 -8.13 9.83 5.06
CA ASN A 126 -7.82 10.88 6.03
C ASN A 126 -6.61 10.50 6.88
N SER A 127 -5.76 11.48 7.18
CA SER A 127 -4.62 11.37 8.09
C SER A 127 -4.57 12.60 9.00
N PHE A 128 -4.03 12.46 10.20
CA PHE A 128 -4.08 13.48 11.26
C PHE A 128 -2.75 13.59 11.99
N THR A 129 -1.90 14.52 11.58
CA THR A 129 -0.63 14.78 12.27
C THR A 129 -0.81 15.89 13.31
N ARG A 130 -0.61 15.58 14.58
CA ARG A 130 -0.67 16.53 15.70
C ARG A 130 0.70 17.05 16.10
N ALA A 131 0.83 18.38 16.21
CA ALA A 131 1.88 19.03 16.99
C ALA A 131 1.46 19.09 18.47
N ALA A 132 2.06 18.27 19.33
CA ALA A 132 1.76 18.26 20.76
C ALA A 132 2.44 19.44 21.47
N MET A 133 1.70 20.53 21.64
CA MET A 133 2.15 21.80 22.24
C MET A 133 1.17 22.32 23.29
N SER A 134 1.59 23.32 24.06
CA SER A 134 0.75 23.97 25.09
C SER A 134 -0.26 24.92 24.46
N ASP A 135 -1.46 25.02 25.06
CA ASP A 135 -2.53 25.93 24.62
C ASP A 135 -2.19 27.42 24.74
N SER A 136 -1.08 27.77 25.39
CA SER A 136 -0.53 29.12 25.40
C SER A 136 0.08 29.56 24.05
N PHE A 137 0.16 28.67 23.07
CA PHE A 137 0.90 28.86 21.81
C PHE A 137 0.03 28.62 20.56
N THR A 138 -1.10 29.31 20.45
CA THR A 138 -2.08 29.13 19.35
C THR A 138 -1.52 29.46 17.97
N ASN A 139 -0.99 30.68 17.81
CA ASN A 139 -0.62 31.26 16.50
C ASN A 139 0.90 31.45 16.37
N VAL A 140 1.66 30.37 16.57
CA VAL A 140 3.13 30.39 16.50
C VAL A 140 3.68 29.35 15.51
N GLU A 141 4.91 29.57 15.04
CA GLU A 141 5.66 28.60 14.25
C GLU A 141 5.90 27.31 15.05
N LYS A 142 5.18 26.24 14.71
CA LYS A 142 5.17 24.99 15.49
C LYS A 142 6.56 24.38 15.58
N TRP A 143 7.37 24.46 14.53
CA TRP A 143 8.74 23.94 14.52
C TRP A 143 9.66 24.53 15.60
N ARG A 144 9.38 25.75 16.11
CA ARG A 144 10.14 26.38 17.19
C ARG A 144 9.67 25.95 18.58
N TYR A 145 8.36 25.73 18.75
CA TYR A 145 7.71 25.56 20.06
C TYR A 145 7.20 24.14 20.33
N CYS A 146 7.27 23.24 19.34
CA CYS A 146 6.88 21.84 19.45
C CYS A 146 8.01 20.91 18.96
N SER A 147 8.29 19.88 19.77
CA SER A 147 9.27 18.83 19.51
C SER A 147 8.65 17.43 19.44
N ASN A 148 7.31 17.33 19.48
CA ASN A 148 6.57 16.07 19.52
C ASN A 148 5.43 16.08 18.49
N TYR A 149 5.68 15.45 17.35
CA TYR A 149 4.74 15.29 16.24
C TYR A 149 4.23 13.86 16.17
N TRP A 150 2.92 13.69 16.24
CA TRP A 150 2.25 12.40 16.34
C TRP A 150 1.28 12.23 15.18
N GLU A 151 1.44 11.16 14.40
CA GLU A 151 0.36 10.70 13.55
C GLU A 151 -0.69 10.01 14.42
N LEU A 152 -1.93 10.48 14.37
CA LEU A 152 -3.02 10.00 15.21
C LEU A 152 -3.82 8.90 14.50
N PRO A 153 -4.36 7.89 15.22
CA PRO A 153 -5.19 6.86 14.62
C PRO A 153 -6.44 7.44 13.95
N ALA A 154 -6.44 7.50 12.61
CA ALA A 154 -7.46 8.22 11.84
C ALA A 154 -8.86 7.57 11.87
N ASP A 155 -8.91 6.28 12.21
CA ASP A 155 -10.11 5.49 12.53
C ASP A 155 -10.75 5.92 13.86
N ALA A 156 -9.94 6.30 14.85
CA ALA A 156 -10.38 6.76 16.17
C ALA A 156 -10.66 8.28 16.25
N MET A 157 -10.34 9.03 15.19
CA MET A 157 -10.47 10.49 15.15
C MET A 157 -11.85 10.96 14.69
N GLU A 158 -12.46 11.87 15.43
CA GLU A 158 -13.69 12.59 15.08
C GLU A 158 -13.33 14.06 14.76
N VAL A 159 -13.89 14.61 13.68
CA VAL A 159 -13.74 16.05 13.34
C VAL A 159 -14.91 16.81 13.97
N LEU A 160 -14.61 17.77 14.83
CA LEU A 160 -15.64 18.54 15.55
C LEU A 160 -15.92 19.85 14.81
N PRO A 161 -17.15 20.05 14.30
CA PRO A 161 -17.53 21.30 13.64
C PRO A 161 -17.61 22.44 14.68
N VAL A 162 -17.55 23.68 14.19
CA VAL A 162 -18.00 24.84 14.97
C VAL A 162 -19.50 24.70 15.27
N LEU A 163 -19.87 24.93 16.53
CA LEU A 163 -21.26 24.83 16.99
C LEU A 163 -21.99 26.16 16.71
N GLY A 164 -22.84 26.16 15.70
CA GLY A 164 -23.67 27.30 15.33
C GLY A 164 -24.64 26.96 14.20
N SER A 165 -25.64 27.82 13.97
CA SER A 165 -26.69 27.60 12.96
C SER A 165 -26.22 27.79 11.50
N ASN A 166 -25.00 28.31 11.29
CA ASN A 166 -24.48 28.64 9.96
C ASN A 166 -22.96 28.42 9.92
N ILE A 167 -22.52 27.28 9.39
CA ILE A 167 -21.10 27.03 9.11
C ILE A 167 -20.79 27.66 7.75
N PRO A 168 -19.79 28.56 7.63
CA PRO A 168 -19.52 29.32 6.41
C PRO A 168 -18.76 28.50 5.33
N LEU A 169 -19.20 27.26 5.07
CA LEU A 169 -18.52 26.27 4.22
C LEU A 169 -18.24 26.74 2.78
N PHE A 170 -19.07 27.64 2.25
CA PHE A 170 -18.91 28.26 0.93
C PHE A 170 -18.80 29.80 1.03
N GLY A 171 -18.48 30.32 2.21
CA GLY A 171 -18.25 31.73 2.49
C GLY A 171 -16.77 32.08 2.52
N ILE A 172 -16.47 33.33 2.92
CA ILE A 172 -15.11 33.75 3.30
C ILE A 172 -14.90 33.25 4.73
N ALA A 173 -14.06 32.23 4.90
CA ALA A 173 -13.84 31.53 6.15
C ALA A 173 -12.48 30.84 6.17
N ASP A 174 -11.83 30.84 7.33
CA ASP A 174 -10.63 30.05 7.59
C ASP A 174 -11.00 28.65 8.14
N GLN A 175 -10.02 27.75 8.25
CA GLN A 175 -10.25 26.39 8.75
C GLN A 175 -10.89 26.38 10.17
N GLU A 176 -10.54 27.35 11.01
CA GLU A 176 -11.03 27.44 12.40
C GLU A 176 -12.50 27.89 12.50
N ASP A 177 -13.02 28.59 11.49
CA ASP A 177 -14.44 28.97 11.39
C ASP A 177 -15.35 27.77 11.03
N ILE A 178 -14.74 26.69 10.52
CA ILE A 178 -15.42 25.48 10.06
C ILE A 178 -15.21 24.33 11.05
N ILE A 179 -13.95 24.11 11.46
CA ILE A 179 -13.51 23.03 12.34
C ILE A 179 -13.08 23.63 13.69
N ARG A 180 -13.88 23.40 14.72
CA ARG A 180 -13.56 23.80 16.11
C ARG A 180 -12.36 23.03 16.67
N GLY A 181 -12.16 21.80 16.20
CA GLY A 181 -11.07 20.93 16.62
C GLY A 181 -11.37 19.47 16.31
N TYR A 182 -10.69 18.59 17.00
CA TYR A 182 -10.74 17.16 16.78
C TYR A 182 -10.92 16.43 18.12
N ARG A 183 -11.43 15.20 18.07
CA ARG A 183 -11.49 14.31 19.24
C ARG A 183 -10.88 12.96 18.90
N LEU A 184 -9.86 12.57 19.64
CA LEU A 184 -9.31 11.23 19.61
C LEU A 184 -10.07 10.36 20.62
N ASN A 185 -10.75 9.33 20.13
CA ASN A 185 -11.51 8.37 20.95
C ASN A 185 -10.67 7.10 21.16
N TYR A 186 -9.80 7.08 22.18
CA TYR A 186 -8.84 5.99 22.40
C TYR A 186 -9.26 5.11 23.58
N GLY A 187 -9.83 3.94 23.27
CA GLY A 187 -10.37 3.01 24.27
C GLY A 187 -11.75 3.39 24.78
N ALA A 188 -12.31 2.57 25.67
CA ALA A 188 -13.75 2.56 25.96
C ALA A 188 -14.31 3.81 26.68
N LEU A 189 -13.46 4.56 27.41
CA LEU A 189 -13.87 5.71 28.23
C LEU A 189 -12.92 6.91 28.14
N SER A 190 -11.87 6.85 27.31
CA SER A 190 -10.88 7.93 27.21
C SER A 190 -11.02 8.66 25.88
N THR A 191 -11.31 9.96 25.99
CA THR A 191 -11.37 10.86 24.84
C THR A 191 -10.44 12.04 25.08
N MET A 192 -9.79 12.51 24.03
CA MET A 192 -8.94 13.70 24.06
C MET A 192 -9.42 14.68 23.01
N ASN A 193 -9.99 15.80 23.45
CA ASN A 193 -10.27 16.92 22.55
C ASN A 193 -8.94 17.65 22.26
N ILE A 194 -8.72 17.99 21.00
CA ILE A 194 -7.50 18.62 20.49
C ILE A 194 -7.93 19.86 19.69
N PRO A 195 -7.39 21.05 19.96
CA PRO A 195 -7.71 22.25 19.18
C PRO A 195 -7.34 22.12 17.71
N ALA A 196 -8.07 22.82 16.82
CA ALA A 196 -7.86 22.76 15.37
C ALA A 196 -6.42 23.12 14.97
N TYR A 197 -5.87 24.22 15.50
CA TYR A 197 -4.51 24.68 15.20
C TYR A 197 -3.39 23.66 15.50
N GLN A 198 -3.62 22.67 16.38
CA GLN A 198 -2.62 21.65 16.70
C GLN A 198 -2.58 20.49 15.69
N VAL A 199 -3.54 20.38 14.77
CA VAL A 199 -3.72 19.20 13.90
C VAL A 199 -3.69 19.60 12.43
N TRP A 200 -2.76 19.02 11.68
CA TRP A 200 -2.88 18.94 10.23
C TRP A 200 -3.77 17.75 9.88
N HIS A 201 -4.85 18.03 9.14
CA HIS A 201 -5.76 17.02 8.61
C HIS A 201 -5.54 16.90 7.11
N ASP A 202 -4.70 15.95 6.70
CA ASP A 202 -4.51 15.63 5.29
C ASP A 202 -5.67 14.73 4.80
N ARG A 203 -6.14 15.00 3.58
CA ARG A 203 -7.32 14.41 2.96
C ARG A 203 -7.00 13.95 1.54
N ASP A 204 -7.35 12.70 1.22
CA ASP A 204 -7.08 12.07 -0.09
C ASP A 204 -8.06 12.52 -1.21
N GLY A 205 -8.70 13.69 -1.05
CA GLY A 205 -9.71 14.26 -1.95
C GLY A 205 -11.15 13.96 -1.47
N CYS A 206 -12.01 14.98 -1.46
CA CYS A 206 -13.42 14.83 -1.08
C CYS A 206 -14.32 15.15 -2.28
N VAL A 207 -15.12 14.17 -2.71
CA VAL A 207 -16.01 14.28 -3.88
C VAL A 207 -17.45 14.58 -3.48
N SER A 208 -17.82 14.35 -2.21
CA SER A 208 -19.21 14.48 -1.72
C SER A 208 -19.34 15.45 -0.56
N TYR A 209 -20.00 16.57 -0.83
CA TYR A 209 -20.43 17.55 0.18
C TYR A 209 -21.88 17.30 0.64
N TYR A 210 -22.50 16.19 0.22
CA TYR A 210 -23.95 15.97 0.30
C TYR A 210 -24.50 15.52 1.67
N SER A 211 -23.64 15.25 2.65
CA SER A 211 -24.05 14.88 4.01
C SER A 211 -23.53 15.90 5.04
N GLY A 212 -24.39 16.27 6.00
CA GLY A 212 -24.25 17.50 6.79
C GLY A 212 -22.85 17.78 7.36
N PHE A 213 -22.25 16.82 8.06
CA PHE A 213 -20.87 16.92 8.56
C PHE A 213 -19.86 16.10 7.73
N GLY A 214 -20.32 15.43 6.67
CA GLY A 214 -19.51 14.51 5.86
C GLY A 214 -18.46 15.21 5.00
N PHE A 215 -18.66 16.48 4.63
CA PHE A 215 -17.65 17.27 3.90
C PHE A 215 -16.32 17.42 4.68
N MET A 216 -16.35 17.26 6.01
CA MET A 216 -15.15 17.43 6.84
C MET A 216 -14.14 16.30 6.66
N LYS A 217 -14.58 15.08 6.34
CA LYS A 217 -13.70 13.95 6.02
C LYS A 217 -13.76 13.60 4.53
N SER A 218 -12.67 13.06 4.02
CA SER A 218 -12.66 12.40 2.71
C SER A 218 -13.13 10.95 2.82
N GLN A 219 -13.64 10.40 1.72
CA GLN A 219 -14.00 8.99 1.62
C GLN A 219 -12.81 8.19 1.11
N SER A 220 -12.58 6.98 1.64
CA SER A 220 -11.51 6.10 1.17
C SER A 220 -11.71 5.68 -0.29
N ARG A 221 -10.61 5.59 -1.05
CA ARG A 221 -10.59 5.00 -2.41
C ARG A 221 -11.14 3.58 -2.44
N LEU A 222 -10.91 2.81 -1.37
CA LEU A 222 -11.40 1.43 -1.22
C LEU A 222 -12.93 1.33 -1.21
N MET A 223 -13.66 2.42 -0.98
CA MET A 223 -15.11 2.45 -1.14
C MET A 223 -15.53 2.14 -2.60
N SER A 224 -14.73 2.58 -3.59
CA SER A 224 -14.97 2.23 -5.00
C SER A 224 -14.69 0.75 -5.29
N GLN A 225 -13.90 0.09 -4.44
CA GLN A 225 -13.42 -1.29 -4.61
C GLN A 225 -14.13 -2.30 -3.70
N MET A 226 -15.22 -1.91 -3.03
CA MET A 226 -15.96 -2.81 -2.11
C MET A 226 -16.43 -4.11 -2.78
N LYS A 227 -16.74 -4.09 -4.09
CA LYS A 227 -17.14 -5.28 -4.84
C LYS A 227 -15.95 -6.23 -5.09
N PRO A 228 -14.83 -5.79 -5.69
CA PRO A 228 -13.60 -6.60 -5.73
C PRO A 228 -13.16 -7.19 -4.38
N ILE A 229 -13.20 -6.40 -3.30
CA ILE A 229 -12.79 -6.91 -1.98
C ILE A 229 -13.79 -7.96 -1.44
N SER A 230 -15.09 -7.79 -1.70
CA SER A 230 -16.11 -8.80 -1.40
C SER A 230 -15.88 -10.11 -2.17
N ASN A 231 -15.54 -10.03 -3.45
CA ASN A 231 -15.24 -11.19 -4.29
C ASN A 231 -14.00 -11.94 -3.75
N LEU A 232 -12.91 -11.23 -3.46
CA LEU A 232 -11.70 -11.81 -2.86
C LEU A 232 -11.98 -12.58 -1.56
N ILE A 233 -12.75 -11.99 -0.64
CA ILE A 233 -13.10 -12.64 0.64
C ILE A 233 -13.90 -13.92 0.38
N ALA A 234 -14.93 -13.86 -0.46
CA ALA A 234 -15.75 -15.03 -0.81
C ALA A 234 -14.90 -16.14 -1.48
N VAL A 235 -13.95 -15.77 -2.35
CA VAL A 235 -13.02 -16.71 -2.99
C VAL A 235 -12.07 -17.34 -1.96
N TYR A 236 -11.54 -16.56 -1.01
CA TYR A 236 -10.68 -17.09 0.06
C TYR A 236 -11.42 -18.05 0.99
N GLU A 237 -12.64 -17.71 1.41
CA GLU A 237 -13.49 -18.58 2.22
C GLU A 237 -13.87 -19.86 1.48
N ALA A 238 -14.34 -19.75 0.23
CA ALA A 238 -14.70 -20.91 -0.60
C ALA A 238 -13.50 -21.84 -0.81
N ARG A 239 -12.31 -21.29 -1.13
CA ARG A 239 -11.08 -22.07 -1.26
C ARG A 239 -10.73 -22.78 0.04
N ASN A 240 -10.79 -22.10 1.19
CA ASN A 240 -10.52 -22.72 2.50
C ASN A 240 -11.48 -23.89 2.77
N VAL A 241 -12.79 -23.71 2.57
CA VAL A 241 -13.79 -24.76 2.76
C VAL A 241 -13.57 -25.94 1.82
N ILE A 242 -13.23 -25.70 0.55
CA ILE A 242 -12.94 -26.76 -0.43
C ILE A 242 -11.65 -27.52 -0.05
N TYR A 243 -10.59 -26.85 0.41
CA TYR A 243 -9.36 -27.53 0.83
C TYR A 243 -9.54 -28.34 2.13
N VAL A 244 -10.18 -27.76 3.15
CA VAL A 244 -10.28 -28.35 4.49
C VAL A 244 -11.41 -29.37 4.60
N LYS A 245 -12.59 -29.08 4.04
CA LYS A 245 -13.80 -29.91 4.18
C LYS A 245 -14.20 -30.65 2.89
N ARG A 246 -13.65 -30.26 1.73
CA ARG A 246 -13.98 -30.78 0.38
C ARG A 246 -15.45 -30.68 -0.07
N GLY A 247 -16.32 -30.10 0.77
CA GLY A 247 -17.75 -29.94 0.52
C GLY A 247 -18.52 -31.26 0.48
N GLY A 248 -19.77 -31.21 0.00
CA GLY A 248 -20.53 -32.40 -0.36
C GLY A 248 -19.90 -33.05 -1.59
N LEU A 249 -19.05 -34.06 -1.37
CA LEU A 249 -18.26 -34.72 -2.42
C LEU A 249 -19.13 -35.28 -3.55
N GLY A 250 -20.26 -35.90 -3.19
CA GLY A 250 -21.14 -36.61 -4.12
C GLY A 250 -22.08 -37.57 -3.40
N PHE A 251 -22.94 -38.22 -4.17
CA PHE A 251 -23.85 -39.26 -3.70
C PHE A 251 -23.37 -40.64 -4.16
N LEU A 252 -23.41 -41.62 -3.26
CA LEU A 252 -23.34 -43.03 -3.62
C LEU A 252 -24.74 -43.48 -4.03
N ILE A 253 -24.90 -43.87 -5.30
CA ILE A 253 -26.15 -44.38 -5.85
C ILE A 253 -26.08 -45.88 -6.07
N ASN A 254 -27.19 -46.57 -5.81
CA ASN A 254 -27.34 -47.98 -6.13
C ASN A 254 -27.59 -48.13 -7.64
N MET A 255 -26.88 -49.05 -8.29
CA MET A 255 -27.06 -49.38 -9.71
C MET A 255 -27.86 -50.67 -9.92
N LYS A 256 -28.36 -51.32 -8.85
CA LYS A 256 -29.29 -52.46 -8.96
C LYS A 256 -30.60 -52.03 -9.65
N GLN A 257 -31.03 -52.80 -10.64
CA GLN A 257 -32.30 -52.65 -11.36
C GLN A 257 -33.02 -54.00 -11.44
N ASP A 258 -34.35 -53.98 -11.47
CA ASP A 258 -35.19 -55.12 -11.86
C ASP A 258 -36.02 -54.80 -13.12
N GLU A 259 -36.93 -55.70 -13.49
CA GLU A 259 -37.84 -55.53 -14.65
C GLU A 259 -38.83 -54.36 -14.49
N SER A 260 -38.97 -53.79 -13.29
CA SER A 260 -39.86 -52.66 -12.97
C SER A 260 -39.11 -51.34 -12.72
N GLY A 261 -37.81 -51.34 -12.42
CA GLY A 261 -36.98 -50.15 -12.36
C GLY A 261 -35.79 -50.18 -11.38
N PRO A 262 -35.26 -49.01 -10.99
CA PRO A 262 -34.15 -48.90 -10.03
C PRO A 262 -34.56 -49.29 -8.61
N ILE A 263 -33.76 -50.15 -7.95
CA ILE A 263 -34.02 -50.60 -6.58
C ILE A 263 -33.29 -49.71 -5.57
N ALA A 264 -34.00 -49.21 -4.57
CA ALA A 264 -33.41 -48.45 -3.46
C ALA A 264 -32.55 -49.36 -2.55
N MET A 265 -31.44 -48.83 -2.02
CA MET A 265 -30.65 -49.53 -0.99
C MET A 265 -31.45 -49.69 0.31
N THR A 266 -31.41 -50.89 0.87
CA THR A 266 -31.92 -51.19 2.22
C THR A 266 -31.04 -50.55 3.30
N ASP A 267 -31.57 -50.39 4.51
CA ASP A 267 -30.82 -49.77 5.61
C ASP A 267 -29.67 -50.64 6.13
N ASN A 268 -29.76 -51.97 5.94
CA ASN A 268 -28.66 -52.89 6.24
C ASN A 268 -27.51 -52.71 5.25
N GLU A 269 -27.79 -52.61 3.95
CA GLU A 269 -26.78 -52.33 2.91
C GLU A 269 -26.06 -50.99 3.17
N LYS A 270 -26.80 -49.94 3.56
CA LYS A 270 -26.20 -48.64 3.95
C LYS A 270 -25.27 -48.78 5.16
N LYS A 271 -25.69 -49.52 6.19
CA LYS A 271 -24.90 -49.74 7.42
C LYS A 271 -23.63 -50.55 7.14
N GLU A 272 -23.70 -51.55 6.26
CA GLU A 272 -22.53 -52.32 5.82
C GLU A 272 -21.53 -51.44 5.05
N ILE A 273 -21.99 -50.66 4.06
CA ILE A 273 -21.11 -49.76 3.29
C ILE A 273 -20.38 -48.78 4.23
N LEU A 274 -21.10 -48.19 5.19
CA LEU A 274 -20.50 -47.29 6.19
C LEU A 274 -19.46 -48.01 7.07
N GLN A 275 -19.77 -49.21 7.58
CA GLN A 275 -18.83 -50.00 8.39
C GLN A 275 -17.57 -50.40 7.61
N GLN A 276 -17.71 -50.82 6.34
CA GLN A 276 -16.56 -51.12 5.48
C GLN A 276 -15.70 -49.87 5.24
N HIS A 277 -16.35 -48.73 4.93
CA HIS A 277 -15.67 -47.47 4.62
C HIS A 277 -14.89 -46.89 5.81
N PHE A 278 -15.46 -46.89 7.02
CA PHE A 278 -14.79 -46.37 8.21
C PHE A 278 -13.88 -47.39 8.91
N GLY A 279 -14.24 -48.68 8.89
CA GLY A 279 -13.58 -49.71 9.70
C GLY A 279 -12.54 -50.55 8.99
N LYS A 280 -12.59 -50.69 7.65
CA LYS A 280 -11.74 -51.64 6.91
C LYS A 280 -11.02 -51.05 5.70
N PHE A 281 -11.45 -49.91 5.17
CA PHE A 281 -10.86 -49.29 3.99
C PHE A 281 -10.02 -48.06 4.34
N GLY A 282 -8.83 -47.92 3.76
CA GLY A 282 -7.97 -46.76 3.96
C GLY A 282 -6.47 -47.07 3.93
N VAL A 283 -5.68 -46.24 4.63
CA VAL A 283 -4.20 -46.28 4.67
C VAL A 283 -3.63 -46.47 6.08
N GLY A 284 -4.51 -46.68 7.07
CA GLY A 284 -4.12 -47.04 8.43
C GLY A 284 -3.54 -48.46 8.52
N LYS A 285 -2.88 -48.75 9.64
CA LYS A 285 -2.11 -49.99 9.83
C LYS A 285 -2.95 -51.28 9.74
N ASP A 286 -4.24 -51.18 10.06
CA ASP A 286 -5.22 -52.28 10.04
C ASP A 286 -6.31 -52.07 8.96
N GLN A 287 -6.02 -51.23 7.94
CA GLN A 287 -6.94 -50.92 6.83
C GLN A 287 -6.42 -51.48 5.50
N LEU A 288 -7.35 -51.88 4.63
CA LEU A 288 -7.07 -52.34 3.27
C LEU A 288 -7.12 -51.17 2.27
N PRO A 289 -6.21 -51.11 1.29
CA PRO A 289 -6.18 -50.05 0.29
C PRO A 289 -7.24 -50.20 -0.81
N TYR A 290 -8.08 -51.25 -0.75
CA TYR A 290 -9.18 -51.52 -1.67
C TYR A 290 -10.46 -51.87 -0.89
N GLY A 291 -11.60 -51.32 -1.33
CA GLY A 291 -12.92 -51.63 -0.78
C GLY A 291 -13.54 -52.83 -1.50
N LEU A 292 -14.31 -53.65 -0.77
CA LEU A 292 -14.95 -54.87 -1.27
C LEU A 292 -16.46 -54.77 -1.04
N SER A 293 -17.23 -54.44 -2.07
CA SER A 293 -18.69 -54.32 -1.98
C SER A 293 -19.38 -55.20 -3.01
N ASP A 294 -20.34 -56.01 -2.56
CA ASP A 294 -21.20 -56.85 -3.40
C ASP A 294 -22.41 -56.08 -3.98
N ILE A 295 -22.46 -54.77 -3.73
CA ILE A 295 -23.50 -53.86 -4.23
C ILE A 295 -22.89 -53.09 -5.41
N PRO A 296 -23.50 -53.12 -6.61
CA PRO A 296 -23.04 -52.30 -7.73
C PRO A 296 -23.35 -50.83 -7.41
N LEU A 297 -22.33 -50.09 -6.98
CA LEU A 297 -22.41 -48.68 -6.60
C LEU A 297 -21.82 -47.81 -7.71
N SER A 298 -22.42 -46.63 -7.91
CA SER A 298 -21.79 -45.53 -8.65
C SER A 298 -21.68 -44.30 -7.76
N PHE A 299 -20.64 -43.51 -7.96
CA PHE A 299 -20.42 -42.26 -7.24
C PHE A 299 -20.71 -41.06 -8.15
N VAL A 300 -21.85 -40.42 -7.93
CA VAL A 300 -22.20 -39.17 -8.61
C VAL A 300 -21.54 -38.02 -7.86
N ARG A 301 -20.39 -37.58 -8.38
CA ARG A 301 -19.67 -36.42 -7.88
C ARG A 301 -20.52 -35.15 -8.02
N THR A 302 -20.71 -34.40 -6.93
CA THR A 302 -21.49 -33.14 -6.92
C THR A 302 -20.68 -31.90 -6.59
N ASN A 303 -19.42 -32.03 -6.19
CA ASN A 303 -18.57 -30.87 -5.93
C ASN A 303 -17.90 -30.34 -7.21
N LEU A 304 -18.00 -29.03 -7.43
CA LEU A 304 -17.21 -28.32 -8.42
C LEU A 304 -15.72 -28.44 -8.08
N THR A 305 -14.89 -28.56 -9.11
CA THR A 305 -13.43 -28.48 -8.97
C THR A 305 -12.99 -27.02 -8.84
N ILE A 306 -11.83 -26.82 -8.22
CA ILE A 306 -11.17 -25.51 -8.18
C ILE A 306 -10.82 -25.01 -9.59
N ALA A 307 -10.62 -25.91 -10.55
CA ALA A 307 -10.35 -25.55 -11.94
C ALA A 307 -11.59 -24.94 -12.63
N GLU A 308 -12.78 -25.52 -12.44
CA GLU A 308 -14.05 -25.02 -12.99
C GLU A 308 -14.49 -23.68 -12.40
N LEU A 309 -14.06 -23.37 -11.17
CA LEU A 309 -14.36 -22.10 -10.48
C LEU A 309 -13.38 -20.96 -10.85
N GLN A 310 -12.30 -21.24 -11.57
CA GLN A 310 -11.24 -20.29 -11.98
C GLN A 310 -10.83 -19.23 -10.92
N PRO A 311 -10.73 -19.55 -9.61
CA PRO A 311 -10.63 -18.53 -8.57
C PRO A 311 -9.32 -17.72 -8.63
N PHE A 312 -8.27 -18.26 -9.27
CA PHE A 312 -7.01 -17.56 -9.46
C PHE A 312 -7.12 -16.41 -10.46
N GLU A 313 -7.93 -16.56 -11.51
CA GLU A 313 -8.17 -15.52 -12.51
C GLU A 313 -9.00 -14.38 -11.91
N GLU A 314 -10.07 -14.72 -11.17
CA GLU A 314 -10.88 -13.76 -10.41
C GLU A 314 -10.01 -12.96 -9.41
N THR A 315 -9.22 -13.65 -8.56
CA THR A 315 -8.34 -12.95 -7.62
C THR A 315 -7.33 -12.01 -8.29
N LEU A 316 -6.85 -12.36 -9.49
CA LEU A 316 -5.93 -11.50 -10.23
C LEU A 316 -6.65 -10.29 -10.85
N ALA A 317 -7.87 -10.48 -11.36
CA ALA A 317 -8.70 -9.39 -11.87
C ALA A 317 -9.04 -8.37 -10.77
N ASP A 318 -9.45 -8.85 -9.60
CA ASP A 318 -9.73 -8.01 -8.44
C ASP A 318 -8.48 -7.30 -7.92
N ALA A 319 -7.34 -8.00 -7.82
CA ALA A 319 -6.06 -7.40 -7.42
C ALA A 319 -5.62 -6.28 -8.37
N ILE A 320 -5.84 -6.45 -9.68
CA ILE A 320 -5.59 -5.43 -10.71
C ILE A 320 -6.55 -4.25 -10.56
N SER A 321 -7.85 -4.50 -10.32
CA SER A 321 -8.83 -3.42 -10.08
C SER A 321 -8.46 -2.57 -8.86
N ILE A 322 -8.15 -3.22 -7.74
CA ILE A 322 -7.78 -2.55 -6.48
C ILE A 322 -6.47 -1.75 -6.68
N SER A 323 -5.46 -2.34 -7.31
CA SER A 323 -4.19 -1.66 -7.61
C SER A 323 -4.36 -0.47 -8.55
N GLY A 324 -5.26 -0.60 -9.55
CA GLY A 324 -5.61 0.47 -10.48
C GLY A 324 -6.22 1.69 -9.80
N ALA A 325 -6.99 1.53 -8.73
CA ALA A 325 -7.53 2.64 -7.93
C ALA A 325 -6.45 3.49 -7.24
N TYR A 326 -5.24 2.94 -7.07
CA TYR A 326 -4.05 3.62 -6.56
C TYR A 326 -3.08 4.06 -7.65
N GLY A 327 -3.43 3.89 -8.93
CA GLY A 327 -2.57 4.26 -10.07
C GLY A 327 -1.42 3.29 -10.32
N ILE A 328 -1.45 2.08 -9.76
CA ILE A 328 -0.42 1.06 -9.94
C ILE A 328 -0.76 0.17 -11.15
N PRO A 329 0.08 0.11 -12.20
CA PRO A 329 -0.15 -0.74 -13.36
C PRO A 329 -0.22 -2.23 -13.03
N ALA A 330 -1.09 -2.96 -13.75
CA ALA A 330 -1.24 -4.41 -13.66
C ALA A 330 0.07 -5.21 -13.86
N VAL A 331 1.10 -4.60 -14.45
CA VAL A 331 2.44 -5.18 -14.67
C VAL A 331 3.19 -5.38 -13.35
N LEU A 332 2.93 -4.54 -12.34
CA LEU A 332 3.58 -4.58 -11.02
C LEU A 332 2.83 -5.45 -10.00
N VAL A 333 1.60 -5.88 -10.31
CA VAL A 333 0.79 -6.75 -9.45
C VAL A 333 1.44 -8.15 -9.40
N PRO A 334 1.76 -8.68 -8.21
CA PRO A 334 2.40 -9.99 -8.08
C PRO A 334 1.57 -11.11 -8.72
N ARG A 335 2.16 -11.82 -9.68
CA ARG A 335 1.50 -12.92 -10.40
C ARG A 335 2.50 -13.94 -10.91
N LYS A 336 2.00 -15.13 -11.25
CA LYS A 336 2.79 -16.26 -11.75
C LYS A 336 3.46 -15.95 -13.10
N ASP A 337 2.71 -15.34 -14.01
CA ASP A 337 3.17 -15.03 -15.35
C ASP A 337 3.80 -13.63 -15.38
N GLN A 338 5.10 -13.58 -15.05
CA GLN A 338 5.84 -12.33 -14.94
C GLN A 338 6.13 -11.71 -16.31
N SER A 339 6.01 -10.38 -16.39
CA SER A 339 6.53 -9.61 -17.50
C SER A 339 8.07 -9.58 -17.49
N THR A 340 8.69 -9.30 -18.64
CA THR A 340 10.13 -9.02 -18.72
C THR A 340 10.54 -7.86 -17.78
N PHE A 341 11.75 -7.95 -17.22
CA PHE A 341 12.29 -6.95 -16.28
C PHE A 341 12.23 -5.51 -16.80
N SER A 342 12.49 -5.29 -18.09
CA SER A 342 12.39 -3.98 -18.76
C SER A 342 11.02 -3.31 -18.59
N ASN A 343 9.95 -4.11 -18.64
CA ASN A 343 8.58 -3.61 -18.53
C ASN A 343 8.23 -3.28 -17.07
N GLN A 344 8.90 -3.92 -16.10
CA GLN A 344 8.75 -3.63 -14.67
C GLN A 344 9.45 -2.34 -14.30
N SER A 345 10.72 -2.12 -14.69
CA SER A 345 11.42 -0.83 -14.45
C SER A 345 10.63 0.35 -15.04
N THR A 346 10.19 0.21 -16.30
CA THR A 346 9.36 1.23 -16.98
C THR A 346 8.06 1.52 -16.23
N ALA A 347 7.36 0.49 -15.74
CA ALA A 347 6.13 0.66 -14.97
C ALA A 347 6.38 1.29 -13.60
N GLU A 348 7.45 0.92 -12.89
CA GLU A 348 7.81 1.50 -11.59
C GLU A 348 8.21 2.97 -11.74
N LYS A 349 9.04 3.33 -12.72
CA LYS A 349 9.36 4.71 -13.12
C LYS A 349 8.09 5.54 -13.36
N SER A 350 7.10 4.96 -14.04
CA SER A 350 5.79 5.59 -14.25
C SER A 350 5.03 5.86 -12.94
N VAL A 351 4.99 4.89 -12.01
CA VAL A 351 4.35 5.08 -10.68
C VAL A 351 5.10 6.11 -9.85
N TYR A 352 6.44 6.16 -9.91
CA TYR A 352 7.22 7.20 -9.24
C TYR A 352 6.86 8.59 -9.75
N SER A 353 6.84 8.78 -11.07
CA SER A 353 6.54 10.08 -11.68
C SER A 353 5.09 10.53 -11.54
N SER A 354 4.12 9.59 -11.59
CA SER A 354 2.68 9.93 -11.60
C SER A 354 1.99 9.88 -10.23
N VAL A 355 2.52 9.14 -9.26
CA VAL A 355 1.89 8.93 -7.93
C VAL A 355 2.82 9.32 -6.80
N ILE A 356 3.98 8.66 -6.67
CA ILE A 356 4.82 8.73 -5.45
C ILE A 356 5.43 10.13 -5.27
N ILE A 357 6.10 10.65 -6.31
CA ILE A 357 6.76 11.97 -6.24
C ILE A 357 5.72 13.09 -6.03
N PRO A 358 4.58 13.15 -6.77
CA PRO A 358 3.52 14.11 -6.48
C PRO A 358 2.99 14.03 -5.03
N PHE A 359 2.74 12.83 -4.50
CA PHE A 359 2.28 12.66 -3.12
C PHE A 359 3.32 13.13 -2.10
N ALA A 360 4.59 12.78 -2.30
CA ALA A 360 5.68 13.18 -1.42
C ALA A 360 5.91 14.70 -1.43
N LYS A 361 5.93 15.34 -2.61
CA LYS A 361 6.06 16.81 -2.74
C LYS A 361 4.86 17.56 -2.16
N GLN A 362 3.64 17.05 -2.33
CA GLN A 362 2.44 17.61 -1.70
C GLN A 362 2.54 17.57 -0.17
N PHE A 363 2.87 16.41 0.39
CA PHE A 363 3.11 16.23 1.83
C PHE A 363 4.20 17.18 2.34
N CYS A 364 5.33 17.28 1.64
CA CYS A 364 6.41 18.21 1.98
C CYS A 364 5.93 19.66 2.05
N ARG A 365 5.12 20.12 1.09
CA ARG A 365 4.57 21.48 1.07
C ARG A 365 3.54 21.73 2.17
N GLU A 366 2.56 20.84 2.33
CA GLU A 366 1.52 21.00 3.36
C GLU A 366 2.09 20.90 4.78
N PHE A 367 3.02 19.96 5.03
CA PHE A 367 3.71 19.87 6.31
C PHE A 367 4.60 21.09 6.58
N THR A 368 5.23 21.66 5.55
CA THR A 368 5.97 22.93 5.62
C THR A 368 5.07 24.08 6.09
N GLN A 369 3.89 24.20 5.50
CA GLN A 369 2.88 25.19 5.87
C GLN A 369 2.36 24.96 7.30
N PHE A 370 2.00 23.72 7.65
CA PHE A 370 1.53 23.36 8.99
C PHE A 370 2.55 23.71 10.08
N LEU A 371 3.83 23.41 9.85
CA LEU A 371 4.91 23.71 10.79
C LEU A 371 5.21 25.21 10.93
N GLY A 372 4.80 26.05 9.97
CA GLY A 372 5.16 27.47 9.91
C GLY A 372 6.65 27.67 9.60
N LEU A 373 7.19 26.93 8.62
CA LEU A 373 8.60 27.03 8.23
C LEU A 373 8.87 28.18 7.24
N GLU A 374 7.89 28.49 6.38
CA GLU A 374 8.02 29.50 5.31
C GLU A 374 8.29 30.91 5.85
N SER A 375 7.66 31.28 6.97
CA SER A 375 7.87 32.55 7.68
C SER A 375 9.29 32.70 8.24
N SER A 376 10.02 31.60 8.36
CA SER A 376 11.44 31.55 8.71
C SER A 376 12.38 31.32 7.52
N GLY A 377 11.85 31.32 6.29
CA GLY A 377 12.62 31.10 5.07
C GLY A 377 13.08 29.66 4.86
N TYR A 378 12.40 28.68 5.46
CA TYR A 378 12.71 27.25 5.36
C TYR A 378 11.56 26.46 4.73
N TYR A 379 11.88 25.32 4.13
CA TYR A 379 10.89 24.34 3.68
C TYR A 379 11.41 22.91 3.82
N LEU A 380 10.50 21.94 3.92
CA LEU A 380 10.79 20.52 3.81
C LEU A 380 10.78 20.11 2.34
N ASP A 381 11.77 19.33 1.93
CA ASP A 381 11.83 18.69 0.62
C ASP A 381 12.06 17.18 0.76
N CYS A 382 11.79 16.44 -0.32
CA CYS A 382 12.12 15.02 -0.45
C CYS A 382 12.89 14.77 -1.75
N ASP A 383 13.96 14.00 -1.67
CA ASP A 383 14.76 13.54 -2.80
C ASP A 383 14.58 12.03 -3.04
N PHE A 384 14.73 11.64 -4.31
CA PHE A 384 14.60 10.27 -4.83
C PHE A 384 15.76 9.92 -5.78
N SER A 385 16.88 10.64 -5.72
CA SER A 385 18.03 10.46 -6.62
C SER A 385 18.72 9.10 -6.44
N ASP A 386 18.48 8.43 -5.31
CA ASP A 386 18.93 7.07 -4.98
C ASP A 386 18.06 5.94 -5.58
N VAL A 387 16.97 6.27 -6.28
CA VAL A 387 16.08 5.28 -6.89
C VAL A 387 16.59 4.86 -8.28
N ASP A 388 17.10 3.64 -8.40
CA ASP A 388 17.71 3.08 -9.62
C ASP A 388 16.89 3.30 -10.91
N CYS A 389 15.57 3.01 -10.89
CA CYS A 389 14.71 3.14 -12.08
C CYS A 389 14.46 4.59 -12.52
N LEU A 390 14.77 5.57 -11.67
CA LEU A 390 14.78 7.00 -12.04
C LEU A 390 16.13 7.40 -12.66
N GLN A 391 17.23 6.77 -12.24
CA GLN A 391 18.57 7.03 -12.80
C GLN A 391 18.67 6.58 -14.27
N GLU A 392 18.02 5.47 -14.66
CA GLU A 392 17.91 5.07 -16.07
C GLU A 392 17.30 6.20 -16.92
N GLY A 393 16.24 6.84 -16.42
CA GLY A 393 15.59 7.97 -17.08
C GLY A 393 16.42 9.25 -17.11
N LEU A 394 17.22 9.52 -16.08
CA LEU A 394 18.17 10.64 -16.09
C LEU A 394 19.26 10.44 -17.14
N LYS A 395 19.78 9.21 -17.27
CA LYS A 395 20.77 8.87 -18.31
C LYS A 395 20.19 9.05 -19.71
N GLU A 396 19.00 8.53 -19.97
CA GLU A 396 18.27 8.75 -21.24
C GLU A 396 18.07 10.24 -21.53
N ALA A 397 17.70 11.04 -20.52
CA ALA A 397 17.47 12.48 -20.67
C ALA A 397 18.77 13.26 -20.96
N GLU A 398 19.88 12.93 -20.29
CA GLU A 398 21.19 13.55 -20.57
C GLU A 398 21.77 13.11 -21.92
N GLU A 399 21.55 11.86 -22.35
CA GLU A 399 21.86 11.41 -23.71
C GLU A 399 21.05 12.19 -24.75
N VAL A 400 19.74 12.41 -24.52
CA VAL A 400 18.90 13.25 -25.38
C VAL A 400 19.38 14.70 -25.43
N LYS A 401 19.73 15.33 -24.29
CA LYS A 401 20.33 16.67 -24.26
C LYS A 401 21.64 16.73 -25.03
N THR A 402 22.52 15.74 -24.86
CA THR A 402 23.80 15.64 -25.58
C THR A 402 23.59 15.52 -27.09
N ASN A 403 22.58 14.74 -27.51
CA ASN A 403 22.20 14.58 -28.91
C ASN A 403 21.58 15.85 -29.50
N ILE A 404 20.72 16.56 -28.75
CA ILE A 404 20.16 17.87 -29.16
C ILE A 404 21.29 18.88 -29.32
N ASN A 405 22.20 18.98 -28.34
CA ASN A 405 23.34 19.89 -28.37
C ASN A 405 24.27 19.62 -29.57
N SER A 406 24.56 18.34 -29.85
CA SER A 406 25.35 17.93 -31.01
C SER A 406 24.65 18.27 -32.33
N ARG A 407 23.34 17.97 -32.46
CA ARG A 407 22.55 18.34 -33.64
C ARG A 407 22.51 19.85 -33.87
N CYS A 408 22.33 20.63 -32.81
CA CYS A 408 22.30 22.10 -32.91
C CYS A 408 23.66 22.67 -33.31
N LYS A 409 24.77 22.09 -32.81
CA LYS A 409 26.12 22.42 -33.28
C LYS A 409 26.26 22.18 -34.78
N ASP A 410 25.83 21.04 -35.30
CA ASP A 410 25.91 20.73 -36.74
C ASP A 410 24.98 21.63 -37.59
N GLN A 411 23.76 21.91 -37.11
CA GLN A 411 22.83 22.85 -37.75
C GLN A 411 23.35 24.28 -37.77
N PHE A 412 24.01 24.72 -36.69
CA PHE A 412 24.65 26.03 -36.61
C PHE A 412 25.85 26.11 -37.57
N LEU A 413 26.73 25.10 -37.57
CA LEU A 413 27.92 25.04 -38.44
C LEU A 413 27.57 24.93 -39.94
N SER A 414 26.41 24.34 -40.28
CA SER A 414 25.85 24.34 -41.64
C SER A 414 25.06 25.62 -41.98
N GLY A 415 24.96 26.57 -41.05
CA GLY A 415 24.30 27.87 -41.24
C GLY A 415 22.77 27.80 -41.32
N LEU A 416 22.15 26.72 -40.83
CA LEU A 416 20.70 26.50 -40.85
C LEU A 416 19.97 27.19 -39.69
N ILE A 417 20.66 27.46 -38.58
CA ILE A 417 20.10 28.10 -37.38
C ILE A 417 21.06 29.17 -36.85
N THR A 418 20.55 30.10 -36.06
CA THR A 418 21.35 31.11 -35.33
C THR A 418 21.92 30.51 -34.03
N TYR A 419 22.81 31.25 -33.36
CA TYR A 419 23.35 30.79 -32.07
C TYR A 419 22.30 30.90 -30.95
N ASN A 420 21.42 31.90 -31.03
CA ASN A 420 20.29 32.04 -30.10
C ASN A 420 19.21 30.96 -30.32
N ASP A 421 19.00 30.46 -31.54
CA ASP A 421 18.13 29.30 -31.80
C ASP A 421 18.68 28.01 -31.16
N TRP A 422 20.00 27.82 -31.18
CA TRP A 422 20.65 26.72 -30.47
C TRP A 422 20.42 26.86 -28.96
N ARG A 423 20.71 28.03 -28.36
CA ARG A 423 20.49 28.28 -26.93
C ARG A 423 19.03 28.02 -26.53
N ALA A 424 18.06 28.47 -27.34
CA ALA A 424 16.65 28.17 -27.13
C ALA A 424 16.34 26.66 -27.17
N GLN A 425 16.92 25.89 -28.10
CA GLN A 425 16.73 24.43 -28.18
C GLN A 425 17.31 23.64 -26.99
N ILE A 426 18.31 24.18 -26.29
CA ILE A 426 18.88 23.57 -25.07
C ILE A 426 18.32 24.15 -23.77
N GLY A 427 17.33 25.05 -23.84
CA GLY A 427 16.68 25.67 -22.67
C GLY A 427 17.48 26.80 -22.01
N GLU A 428 18.46 27.35 -22.71
CA GLU A 428 19.35 28.41 -22.25
C GLU A 428 18.82 29.82 -22.61
N SER A 429 19.19 30.83 -21.82
CA SER A 429 18.80 32.23 -22.06
C SER A 429 19.41 32.80 -23.34
N LYS A 430 18.67 33.65 -24.06
CA LYS A 430 19.17 34.40 -25.22
C LYS A 430 20.38 35.29 -24.85
N PHE A 431 21.32 35.45 -25.78
CA PHE A 431 22.31 36.53 -25.75
C PHE A 431 21.78 37.78 -26.48
N GLU A 432 22.00 38.94 -25.87
CA GLU A 432 21.47 40.24 -26.34
C GLU A 432 22.26 40.83 -27.51
N GLU A 433 23.49 40.36 -27.77
CA GLU A 433 24.30 40.83 -28.90
C GLU A 433 23.66 40.45 -30.25
N PRO A 434 23.32 41.42 -31.14
CA PRO A 434 22.62 41.15 -32.40
C PRO A 434 23.34 40.21 -33.38
N MET A 435 24.62 39.94 -33.14
CA MET A 435 25.42 38.98 -33.88
C MET A 435 24.93 37.54 -33.69
N PHE A 436 24.42 37.18 -32.51
CA PHE A 436 23.97 35.81 -32.20
C PHE A 436 22.57 35.49 -32.75
N ASP A 437 21.85 36.50 -33.24
CA ASP A 437 20.59 36.40 -33.99
C ASP A 437 20.79 36.22 -35.52
N LYS A 438 22.05 36.12 -35.99
CA LYS A 438 22.38 35.89 -37.40
C LYS A 438 22.75 34.43 -37.66
N THR A 439 22.42 33.92 -38.84
CA THR A 439 23.02 32.66 -39.34
C THR A 439 24.47 32.90 -39.75
N LEU A 440 25.29 31.84 -39.84
CA LEU A 440 26.68 31.96 -40.31
C LEU A 440 26.79 32.63 -41.69
N PHE A 441 25.78 32.49 -42.57
CA PHE A 441 25.76 33.13 -43.88
C PHE A 441 25.56 34.65 -43.80
N GLU A 442 24.79 35.14 -42.82
CA GLU A 442 24.48 36.56 -42.61
C GLU A 442 25.53 37.29 -41.75
N MET A 443 26.35 36.55 -41.01
CA MET A 443 27.50 37.11 -40.28
C MET A 443 28.59 37.63 -41.24
N SER A 444 29.15 38.79 -40.91
CA SER A 444 30.35 39.33 -41.54
C SER A 444 31.60 38.52 -41.16
N ASP A 445 32.70 38.69 -41.90
CA ASP A 445 33.93 37.91 -41.67
C ASP A 445 34.55 38.15 -40.28
N GLN A 446 34.38 39.35 -39.69
CA GLN A 446 34.80 39.64 -38.32
C GLN A 446 33.94 38.88 -37.29
N GLU A 447 32.62 38.86 -37.48
CA GLU A 447 31.68 38.12 -36.63
C GLU A 447 31.95 36.60 -36.70
N ARG A 448 32.17 36.07 -37.91
CA ARG A 448 32.54 34.66 -38.12
C ARG A 448 33.84 34.28 -37.40
N GLU A 449 34.84 35.18 -37.38
CA GLU A 449 36.11 34.89 -36.71
C GLU A 449 35.97 34.88 -35.18
N ILE A 450 35.12 35.75 -34.62
CA ILE A 450 34.75 35.71 -33.18
C ILE A 450 34.07 34.37 -32.84
N VAL A 451 33.13 33.90 -33.67
CA VAL A 451 32.50 32.58 -33.48
C VAL A 451 33.54 31.46 -33.52
N LYS A 452 34.44 31.44 -34.51
CA LYS A 452 35.52 30.43 -34.58
C LYS A 452 36.41 30.46 -33.33
N GLN A 453 36.72 31.65 -32.80
CA GLN A 453 37.49 31.78 -31.57
C GLN A 453 36.77 31.15 -30.38
N ILE A 454 35.47 31.41 -30.20
CA ILE A 454 34.64 30.78 -29.15
C ILE A 454 34.68 29.25 -29.26
N PHE A 455 34.50 28.69 -30.46
CA PHE A 455 34.63 27.23 -30.66
C PHE A 455 36.05 26.71 -30.38
N SER A 456 37.09 27.43 -30.79
CA SER A 456 38.49 27.03 -30.56
C SER A 456 38.90 27.05 -29.08
N LEU A 457 38.30 27.94 -28.29
CA LEU A 457 38.44 27.96 -26.83
C LEU A 457 37.77 26.72 -26.22
N ASN A 458 36.56 26.39 -26.66
CA ASN A 458 35.84 25.18 -26.24
C ASN A 458 36.46 23.85 -26.75
N THR A 459 37.38 23.88 -27.73
CA THR A 459 38.16 22.68 -28.14
C THR A 459 39.44 22.51 -27.34
N LYS A 460 39.96 23.57 -26.70
CA LYS A 460 41.16 23.47 -25.83
C LYS A 460 40.86 22.97 -24.42
N SER A 461 39.59 22.72 -24.10
CA SER A 461 39.13 22.03 -22.89
C SER A 461 38.97 20.51 -23.07
N GLU A 462 39.65 19.89 -24.03
CA GLU A 462 39.91 18.43 -24.00
C GLU A 462 40.98 18.10 -22.94
N VAL A 463 40.60 18.19 -21.67
CA VAL A 463 41.36 17.62 -20.56
C VAL A 463 40.76 16.25 -20.22
N GLU A 464 41.38 15.21 -20.78
CA GLU A 464 41.32 13.81 -20.35
C GLU A 464 39.92 13.18 -20.17
N ASN A 465 39.35 12.69 -21.28
CA ASN A 465 38.58 11.46 -21.26
C ASN A 465 39.50 10.29 -20.83
N GLY A 466 39.72 10.15 -19.51
CA GLY A 466 40.82 9.39 -18.94
C GLY A 466 40.51 8.60 -17.66
N ARG A 467 39.28 8.09 -17.50
CA ARG A 467 38.95 7.10 -16.44
C ARG A 467 38.10 5.95 -16.96
N GLU A 468 38.64 5.21 -17.91
CA GLU A 468 38.33 3.79 -17.98
C GLU A 468 38.95 3.03 -16.79
N ASN A 469 38.16 2.17 -16.16
CA ASN A 469 38.57 0.91 -15.53
C ASN A 469 39.93 0.86 -14.80
N GLN A 470 40.00 1.36 -13.56
CA GLN A 470 40.92 0.78 -12.57
C GLN A 470 40.18 -0.23 -11.69
N LYS A 471 40.50 -1.52 -11.88
CA LYS A 471 40.13 -2.59 -10.94
C LYS A 471 40.74 -2.28 -9.57
N PRO A 472 40.05 -2.57 -8.45
CA PRO A 472 40.61 -2.37 -7.12
C PRO A 472 41.80 -3.33 -6.90
N SER A 473 43.02 -2.79 -6.86
CA SER A 473 44.20 -3.55 -6.45
C SER A 473 44.18 -3.72 -4.93
N VAL A 474 43.99 -4.96 -4.49
CA VAL A 474 44.14 -5.38 -3.09
C VAL A 474 45.52 -4.98 -2.57
N GLN A 475 45.57 -4.28 -1.43
CA GLN A 475 46.78 -4.22 -0.59
C GLN A 475 46.56 -5.11 0.63
N ASP A 476 47.31 -6.22 0.68
CA ASP A 476 47.46 -7.04 1.89
C ASP A 476 48.84 -6.73 2.52
N LYS A 477 48.85 -6.60 3.85
CA LYS A 477 50.00 -6.53 4.79
C LYS A 477 51.14 -5.51 4.52
N GLY A 478 51.21 -4.54 5.43
CA GLY A 478 51.83 -4.85 6.73
C GLY A 478 53.01 -3.97 7.19
N LYS A 479 52.78 -3.24 8.28
CA LYS A 479 53.65 -3.18 9.46
C LYS A 479 52.87 -2.73 10.68
#